data_AF-A0A7X1H2P5-F1
#
_entry.id   AF-A0A7X1H2P5-F1
#
_cell.length_a   1.000
_cell.length_b   1.000
_cell.length_c   1.000
_cell.angle_alpha   90.00
_cell.angle_beta   90.00
_cell.angle_gamma   90.00
#
_symmetry.space_group_name_H-M   'P 1'
#
loop_
_entity.id
_entity.type
_entity.pdbx_description
1 polymer ?
#
loop_
_entity_poly.entity_id
_entity_poly.type
_entity_poly.pdbx_seq_one_letter_code
_entity_poly.pdbx_strand_id
1 'polypeptide(L)' 'MGKENRLHEKNHDHDHTLLSERFIRHANLPIHMGKLPGANGYAKGVGTCGDAIEVYLSIHDQKIKAR' A
#
# COMPACT_ATOMS: atom_id res chain seq x y z
N MET A 1 36.59 -10.79 29.26
CA MET A 1 36.69 -11.13 27.82
C MET A 1 35.28 -11.29 27.28
N GLY A 2 34.71 -10.20 26.78
CA GLY A 2 33.44 -10.24 26.07
C GLY A 2 33.66 -10.63 24.62
N LYS A 3 32.83 -11.53 24.10
CA LYS A 3 32.46 -11.54 22.68
C LYS A 3 30.98 -11.79 22.62
N GLU A 4 30.25 -10.69 22.50
CA GLU A 4 28.85 -10.64 22.11
C GLU A 4 28.70 -11.35 20.77
N ASN A 5 27.91 -12.42 20.74
CA ASN A 5 27.47 -13.02 19.49
C ASN A 5 26.48 -12.04 18.85
N ARG A 6 27.01 -11.22 17.94
CA ARG A 6 26.25 -10.38 17.00
C ARG A 6 25.14 -11.22 16.37
N LEU A 7 23.90 -10.85 16.66
CA LEU A 7 22.75 -11.24 15.86
C LEU A 7 23.04 -10.80 14.42
N HIS A 8 23.16 -11.78 13.51
CA HIS A 8 23.18 -11.50 12.09
C HIS A 8 21.92 -10.70 11.74
N GLU A 9 22.11 -9.47 11.24
CA GLU A 9 21.10 -8.76 10.46
C GLU A 9 20.62 -9.71 9.37
N LYS A 10 19.38 -10.20 9.51
CA LYS A 10 18.69 -10.87 8.42
C LYS A 10 18.40 -9.79 7.38
N ASN A 11 19.22 -9.78 6.34
CA ASN A 11 18.89 -9.14 5.07
C ASN A 11 17.48 -9.61 4.68
N HIS A 12 16.51 -8.71 4.71
CA HIS A 12 15.16 -8.91 4.18
C HIS A 12 15.24 -8.89 2.65
N ASP A 13 15.92 -9.87 2.07
CA ASP A 13 15.78 -10.16 0.65
C ASP A 13 14.34 -10.63 0.44
N HIS A 14 13.62 -9.89 -0.41
CA HIS A 14 12.23 -10.14 -0.75
C HIS A 14 12.10 -11.50 -1.44
N ASP A 15 11.87 -12.53 -0.64
CA ASP A 15 11.39 -13.81 -1.15
C ASP A 15 9.97 -13.62 -1.71
N HIS A 16 9.90 -13.32 -3.01
CA HIS A 16 8.65 -13.15 -3.76
C HIS A 16 7.77 -14.40 -3.76
N THR A 17 8.26 -15.54 -3.24
CA THR A 17 7.49 -16.79 -3.15
C THR A 17 6.54 -16.85 -1.96
N LEU A 18 6.68 -15.94 -0.98
CA LEU A 18 5.85 -15.93 0.23
C LEU A 18 5.18 -14.57 0.44
N LEU A 19 4.07 -14.36 -0.28
CA LEU A 19 3.16 -13.24 0.01
C LEU A 19 2.53 -13.44 1.39
N SER A 20 2.61 -12.41 2.25
CA SER A 20 1.96 -12.46 3.55
C SER A 20 0.44 -12.62 3.42
N GLU A 21 -0.20 -13.28 4.38
CA GLU A 21 -1.66 -13.38 4.45
C GLU A 21 -2.34 -11.99 4.44
N ARG A 22 -1.70 -10.98 5.03
CA ARG A 22 -2.17 -9.59 5.01
C ARG A 22 -2.25 -9.05 3.59
N PHE A 23 -1.24 -9.33 2.76
CA PHE A 23 -1.22 -8.92 1.36
C PHE A 23 -2.33 -9.62 0.58
N ILE A 24 -2.42 -10.95 0.68
CA ILE A 24 -3.43 -11.74 -0.03
C ILE A 24 -4.85 -11.29 0.34
N ARG A 25 -5.10 -11.05 1.64
CA ARG A 25 -6.39 -10.54 2.10
C ARG A 25 -6.72 -9.18 1.50
N HIS A 26 -5.76 -8.27 1.44
CA HIS A 26 -5.98 -6.94 0.86
C HIS A 26 -6.18 -6.99 -0.66
N ALA A 27 -5.42 -7.82 -1.38
CA ALA A 27 -5.56 -7.99 -2.82
C ALA A 27 -6.94 -8.56 -3.20
N ASN A 28 -7.45 -9.52 -2.41
CA ASN A 28 -8.77 -10.11 -2.62
C ASN A 28 -9.92 -9.23 -2.14
N LEU A 29 -9.69 -8.43 -1.09
CA LEU A 29 -10.71 -7.58 -0.48
C LEU A 29 -10.14 -6.17 -0.20
N PRO A 30 -9.89 -5.36 -1.24
CA PRO A 30 -9.30 -4.04 -1.08
C PRO A 30 -10.25 -3.10 -0.33
N ILE A 31 -9.67 -2.26 0.53
CA ILE A 31 -10.41 -1.26 1.30
C ILE A 31 -10.58 0.03 0.49
N HIS A 32 -11.62 0.80 0.79
CA HIS A 32 -11.92 2.10 0.17
C HIS A 32 -12.18 2.04 -1.35
N MET A 33 -12.77 0.95 -1.84
CA MET A 33 -13.11 0.82 -3.25
C MET A 33 -14.28 1.72 -3.66
N GLY A 34 -14.25 2.14 -4.92
CA GLY A 34 -15.31 2.91 -5.56
C GLY A 34 -14.99 4.40 -5.71
N LYS A 35 -16.00 5.17 -6.12
CA LYS A 35 -15.90 6.62 -6.24
C LYS A 35 -16.22 7.29 -4.92
N LEU A 36 -15.58 8.43 -4.66
CA LEU A 36 -15.89 9.29 -3.51
C LEU A 36 -16.78 10.47 -3.98
N PRO A 37 -18.09 10.45 -3.73
CA PRO A 37 -18.96 11.61 -3.94
C PRO A 37 -18.41 12.87 -3.27
N GLY A 38 -18.37 13.98 -4.01
CA GLY A 38 -17.85 15.26 -3.51
C GLY A 38 -16.33 15.29 -3.29
N ALA A 39 -15.57 14.39 -3.93
CA ALA A 39 -14.11 14.45 -3.89
C ALA A 39 -13.60 15.83 -4.35
N ASN A 40 -12.58 16.32 -3.65
CA ASN A 40 -11.88 17.55 -4.00
C ASN A 40 -10.90 17.32 -5.15
N GLY A 41 -10.36 16.10 -5.28
CA GLY A 41 -9.38 15.74 -6.30
C GLY A 41 -9.62 14.36 -6.89
N TYR A 42 -9.19 14.20 -8.14
CA TYR A 42 -9.21 12.95 -8.90
C TYR A 42 -7.91 12.78 -9.66
N ALA A 43 -7.39 11.55 -9.69
CA ALA A 43 -6.28 11.17 -10.55
C ALA A 43 -6.49 9.75 -11.09
N LYS A 44 -5.97 9.50 -12.30
CA LYS A 44 -5.91 8.17 -12.91
C LYS A 44 -4.49 7.88 -13.34
N GLY A 45 -3.99 6.71 -12.94
CA GLY A 45 -2.73 6.16 -13.41
C GLY A 45 -2.97 4.84 -14.13
N VAL A 46 -2.26 4.63 -15.25
CA VAL A 46 -2.23 3.35 -15.96
C VAL A 46 -0.78 2.90 -16.04
N GLY A 47 -0.49 1.74 -15.48
CA GLY A 47 0.83 1.11 -15.50
C GLY A 47 1.15 0.53 -16.87
N THR A 48 2.42 0.30 -17.14
CA THR A 48 2.90 -0.31 -18.39
C THR A 48 2.39 -1.74 -18.60
N CYS A 49 2.08 -2.44 -17.50
CA CYS A 49 1.43 -3.76 -17.51
C CYS A 49 -0.08 -3.70 -17.81
N GLY A 50 -0.67 -2.51 -17.92
CA GLY A 50 -2.10 -2.32 -18.15
C GLY A 50 -2.94 -2.17 -16.87
N ASP A 51 -2.34 -2.35 -15.68
CA ASP A 51 -3.04 -2.11 -14.42
C ASP A 51 -3.45 -0.64 -14.30
N ALA A 52 -4.71 -0.40 -13.98
CA ALA A 52 -5.26 0.95 -13.84
C ALA A 52 -5.73 1.20 -12.41
N ILE A 53 -5.35 2.36 -11.85
CA ILE A 53 -5.82 2.84 -10.56
C ILE A 53 -6.47 4.21 -10.77
N GLU A 54 -7.67 4.36 -10.22
CA GLU A 54 -8.36 5.63 -10.11
C GLU A 54 -8.45 6.02 -8.63
N VAL A 55 -7.98 7.22 -8.29
CA VAL A 55 -7.94 7.72 -6.91
C VAL A 55 -8.82 8.96 -6.80
N TYR A 56 -9.69 8.96 -5.81
CA TYR A 56 -10.53 10.10 -5.44
C TYR A 56 -10.16 10.53 -4.02
N LEU A 57 -9.86 11.82 -3.82
CA LEU A 57 -9.42 12.35 -2.52
C LEU A 57 -10.38 13.41 -1.99
N SER A 58 -10.67 13.35 -0.69
CA SER A 58 -11.22 14.48 0.05
C SER A 58 -10.11 15.16 0.85
N ILE A 59 -10.04 16.49 0.75
CA ILE A 59 -9.04 17.31 1.41
C ILE A 59 -9.76 18.28 2.36
N HIS A 60 -9.35 18.30 3.62
CA HIS A 60 -9.81 19.24 4.63
C HIS A 60 -8.61 19.74 5.43
N ASP A 61 -8.50 21.06 5.64
CA ASP A 61 -7.36 21.69 6.34
C ASP A 61 -5.99 21.20 5.86
N GLN A 62 -5.82 21.11 4.54
CA GLN A 62 -4.59 20.63 3.88
C GLN A 62 -4.22 19.17 4.22
N LYS A 63 -5.18 18.35 4.67
CA LYS A 63 -5.00 16.92 4.96
C LYS A 63 -5.93 16.05 4.14
N ILE A 64 -5.48 14.84 3.80
CA ILE A 64 -6.34 13.81 3.25
C ILE A 64 -7.28 13.32 4.36
N LYS A 65 -8.58 13.45 4.14
CA LYS A 65 -9.60 12.98 5.07
C LYS A 65 -10.11 11.61 4.61
N ALA A 66 -9.92 10.60 5.44
CA ALA A 66 -10.58 9.30 5.25
C ALA A 66 -12.08 9.43 5.59
N ARG A 67 -12.90 8.57 4.98
CA ARG A 67 -14.31 8.43 5.36
C ARG A 67 -14.46 7.81 6.75
#